data_AF-A0A916BP96-F1
#
_entry.id   AF-A0A916BP96-F1
#
_cell.length_a   1.000
_cell.length_b   1.000
_cell.length_c   1.000
_cell.angle_alpha   90.00
_cell.angle_beta   90.00
_cell.angle_gamma   90.00
#
_symmetry.space_group_name_H-M   'P 1'
#
loop_
_entity.id
_entity.type
_entity.pdbx_description
1 polymer ?
#
loop_
_entity_poly.entity_id
_entity_poly.type
_entity_poly.pdbx_seq_one_letter_code
_entity_poly.pdbx_strand_id
1 'polypeptide(L)'
;MHTEYSQLLAMFSTHCSANIWHYAQVLITGAILARGQRTVTAVLRVMGLGDEKHFMNYHRVLQRAVWSSLAVSRTLMLLLLQTFVPTGPILIGGDDTIERR
;
A
#
# COMPACT_ATOMS: atom_id res chain seq x y z
N MET A 1 -13.79 -9.28 -4.24
CA MET A 1 -12.32 -9.28 -4.38
C MET A 1 -11.82 -10.68 -4.15
N HIS A 2 -10.90 -11.17 -4.97
CA HIS A 2 -10.34 -12.53 -4.85
C HIS A 2 -9.67 -12.72 -3.48
N THR A 3 -10.01 -13.81 -2.79
CA THR A 3 -9.56 -14.14 -1.42
C THR A 3 -8.03 -14.07 -1.25
N GLU A 4 -7.28 -14.43 -2.30
CA GLU A 4 -5.82 -14.41 -2.33
C GLU A 4 -5.24 -12.99 -2.15
N TYR A 5 -5.84 -12.00 -2.81
CA TYR A 5 -5.40 -10.60 -2.70
C TYR A 5 -5.61 -10.07 -1.28
N SER A 6 -6.74 -10.41 -0.66
CA SER A 6 -7.04 -10.03 0.71
C SER A 6 -6.09 -10.69 1.72
N GLN A 7 -5.67 -11.94 1.48
CA GLN A 7 -4.68 -12.64 2.30
C GLN A 7 -3.29 -12.01 2.19
N LEU A 8 -2.87 -11.62 0.97
CA LEU A 8 -1.61 -10.91 0.78
C LEU A 8 -1.59 -9.58 1.54
N LEU A 9 -2.68 -8.80 1.46
CA LEU A 9 -2.78 -7.57 2.22
C LEU A 9 -2.80 -7.82 3.73
N ALA A 10 -3.43 -8.89 4.21
CA ALA A 10 -3.52 -9.18 5.64
C ALA A 10 -2.14 -9.28 6.33
N MET A 11 -1.07 -9.65 5.61
CA MET A 11 0.30 -9.64 6.14
C MET A 11 0.79 -8.27 6.59
N PHE A 12 0.19 -7.19 6.08
CA PHE A 12 0.53 -5.81 6.44
C PHE A 12 -0.39 -5.22 7.52
N SER A 13 -1.45 -5.95 7.92
CA SER A 13 -2.44 -5.46 8.89
C SER A 13 -1.82 -5.14 10.26
N THR A 14 -0.76 -5.83 10.65
CA THR A 14 -0.04 -5.62 11.92
C THR A 14 0.65 -4.26 12.01
N HIS A 15 0.87 -3.60 10.86
CA HIS A 15 1.51 -2.29 10.78
C HIS A 15 0.51 -1.13 10.84
N CYS A 16 -0.80 -1.42 10.79
CA CYS A 16 -1.87 -0.44 10.80
C CYS A 16 -2.81 -0.68 11.97
N SER A 17 -3.40 0.38 12.52
CA SER A 17 -4.50 0.21 13.47
C SER A 17 -5.73 -0.35 12.76
N ALA A 18 -6.52 -1.17 13.48
CA ALA A 18 -7.70 -1.83 12.92
C ALA A 18 -8.70 -0.84 12.28
N ASN A 19 -8.86 0.34 12.89
CA ASN A 19 -9.78 1.39 12.42
C ASN A 19 -9.33 2.06 11.11
N ILE A 20 -8.04 1.94 10.76
CA ILE A 20 -7.45 2.56 9.56
C ILE A 20 -7.26 1.50 8.46
N TRP A 21 -7.15 0.23 8.85
CA TRP A 21 -6.85 -0.88 7.95
C TRP A 21 -7.82 -0.98 6.77
N HIS A 22 -9.13 -0.84 7.00
CA HIS A 22 -10.12 -0.89 5.92
C HIS A 22 -9.88 0.21 4.86
N TYR A 23 -9.58 1.44 5.29
CA TYR A 23 -9.25 2.54 4.39
C TYR A 23 -7.93 2.29 3.65
N ALA A 24 -6.93 1.72 4.34
CA ALA A 24 -5.65 1.37 3.73
C ALA A 24 -5.81 0.31 2.62
N GLN A 25 -6.66 -0.71 2.82
CA GLN A 25 -6.95 -1.71 1.80
C GLN A 25 -7.55 -1.10 0.53
N VAL A 26 -8.51 -0.17 0.67
CA VAL A 26 -9.08 0.56 -0.46
C VAL A 26 -8.02 1.40 -1.16
N LEU A 27 -7.18 2.11 -0.40
CA LEU A 27 -6.11 2.94 -0.98
C LEU A 27 -5.10 2.12 -1.77
N ILE A 28 -4.63 1.01 -1.21
CA ILE A 28 -3.65 0.12 -1.87
C ILE A 28 -4.25 -0.46 -3.14
N THR A 29 -5.49 -0.97 -3.07
CA THR A 29 -6.16 -1.55 -4.24
C THR A 29 -6.34 -0.51 -5.34
N GLY A 30 -6.92 0.65 -5.00
CA GLY A 30 -7.15 1.69 -5.99
C GLY A 30 -5.86 2.26 -6.56
N ALA A 31 -4.77 2.31 -5.78
CA ALA A 31 -3.46 2.77 -6.27
C ALA A 31 -2.82 1.79 -7.28
N ILE A 32 -3.06 0.49 -7.13
CA ILE A 32 -2.64 -0.54 -8.10
C ILE A 32 -3.47 -0.45 -9.38
N LEU A 33 -4.79 -0.22 -9.25
CA LEU A 33 -5.70 -0.15 -10.39
C LEU A 33 -5.66 1.20 -11.14
N ALA A 34 -5.30 2.29 -10.46
CA ALA A 34 -5.23 3.62 -11.06
C ALA A 34 -4.11 3.71 -12.10
N ARG A 35 -4.47 4.18 -13.31
CA ARG A 35 -3.52 4.49 -14.38
C ARG A 35 -3.16 5.99 -14.32
N GLY A 36 -1.87 6.31 -14.32
CA GLY A 36 -1.38 7.69 -14.22
C GLY A 36 -1.13 8.14 -12.79
N GLN A 37 -1.74 9.26 -12.36
CA GLN A 37 -1.53 9.78 -11.01
C GLN A 37 -2.27 8.93 -9.96
N ARG A 38 -1.55 8.53 -8.91
CA ARG A 38 -2.05 7.72 -7.79
C ARG A 38 -2.48 8.58 -6.61
N THR A 39 -3.18 9.69 -6.88
CA THR A 39 -3.72 10.56 -5.83
C THR A 39 -4.89 9.88 -5.12
N VAL A 40 -5.16 10.25 -3.86
CA VAL A 40 -6.30 9.72 -3.10
C VAL A 40 -7.61 9.86 -3.89
N THR A 41 -7.82 10.99 -4.56
CA THR A 41 -9.01 11.20 -5.41
C THR A 41 -9.06 10.26 -6.61
N ALA A 42 -7.95 10.03 -7.31
CA ALA A 42 -7.90 9.12 -8.45
C ALA A 42 -8.16 7.67 -8.02
N VAL A 43 -7.55 7.26 -6.91
CA VAL A 43 -7.77 5.97 -6.24
C VAL A 43 -9.26 5.78 -5.93
N LEU A 44 -9.88 6.74 -5.24
CA LEU A 44 -11.29 6.63 -4.87
C LEU A 44 -12.21 6.61 -6.08
N ARG A 45 -11.92 7.39 -7.12
CA ARG A 45 -12.68 7.35 -8.38
C ARG A 45 -12.64 5.97 -9.04
N VAL A 46 -11.46 5.34 -9.12
CA VAL A 46 -11.31 3.98 -9.70
C VAL A 46 -12.00 2.93 -8.84
N MET A 47 -12.05 3.15 -7.52
CA MET A 47 -12.76 2.29 -6.58
C MET A 47 -14.28 2.54 -6.54
N GLY A 48 -14.83 3.44 -7.37
CA GLY A 48 -16.26 3.78 -7.39
C GLY A 48 -16.72 4.65 -6.21
N LEU A 49 -15.78 5.23 -5.46
CA LEU A 49 -15.99 6.04 -4.25
C LEU A 49 -15.75 7.54 -4.52
N GLY A 50 -16.01 7.99 -5.75
CA GLY A 50 -15.76 9.38 -6.16
C GLY A 50 -16.54 10.43 -5.37
N ASP A 51 -17.73 10.08 -4.89
CA ASP A 51 -18.66 10.96 -4.15
C ASP A 51 -18.71 10.64 -2.64
N GLU A 52 -17.70 9.92 -2.12
CA GLU A 52 -17.64 9.53 -0.71
C GLU A 52 -17.55 10.75 0.22
N LYS A 53 -18.59 10.95 1.05
CA LYS A 53 -18.72 12.09 1.97
C LYS A 53 -17.61 12.12 3.02
N HIS A 54 -17.06 10.97 3.37
CA HIS A 54 -15.98 10.83 4.35
C HIS A 54 -14.58 10.71 3.72
N PHE A 55 -14.37 11.33 2.55
CA PHE A 55 -13.10 11.43 1.83
C PHE A 55 -11.87 11.72 2.72
N MET A 56 -12.03 12.57 3.74
CA MET A 56 -10.95 12.92 4.68
C MET A 56 -10.36 11.69 5.40
N ASN A 57 -11.13 10.64 5.65
CA ASN A 57 -10.63 9.45 6.35
C ASN A 57 -9.52 8.74 5.55
N TYR A 58 -9.59 8.79 4.22
CA TYR A 58 -8.54 8.25 3.34
C TYR A 58 -7.26 9.09 3.40
N HIS A 59 -7.38 10.42 3.45
CA HIS A 59 -6.21 11.29 3.66
C HIS A 59 -5.55 11.08 5.03
N ARG A 60 -6.33 10.77 6.07
CA ARG A 60 -5.78 10.51 7.41
C ARG A 60 -4.87 9.29 7.44
N VAL A 61 -5.06 8.31 6.55
CA VAL A 61 -4.16 7.16 6.40
C VAL A 61 -2.73 7.61 6.11
N LEU A 62 -2.56 8.60 5.22
CA LEU A 62 -1.23 9.07 4.81
C LEU A 62 -0.70 10.19 5.69
N GLN A 63 -1.59 10.99 6.30
CA GLN A 63 -1.19 12.20 7.03
C GLN A 63 -1.09 12.02 8.55
N ARG A 64 -1.93 11.17 9.16
CA ARG A 64 -2.11 11.11 10.62
C ARG A 64 -2.02 9.72 11.22
N ALA A 65 -2.20 8.67 10.43
CA ALA A 65 -2.10 7.31 10.92
C ALA A 65 -0.67 7.03 11.39
N VAL A 66 -0.55 6.30 12.50
CA VAL A 66 0.75 5.85 12.99
C VAL A 66 1.05 4.50 12.35
N TRP A 67 1.96 4.49 11.39
CA TRP A 67 2.54 3.29 10.78
C TRP A 67 3.98 3.58 10.37
N SER A 68 4.81 2.52 10.29
CA SER A 68 6.21 2.64 9.91
C SER A 68 6.41 2.20 8.47
N SER A 69 6.82 3.13 7.61
CA SER A 69 7.16 2.82 6.21
C SER A 69 8.29 1.79 6.13
N LEU A 70 9.28 1.88 7.01
CA LEU A 70 10.36 0.90 7.10
C LEU A 70 9.86 -0.50 7.47
N ALA A 71 8.94 -0.60 8.44
CA ALA A 71 8.38 -1.88 8.86
C ALA A 71 7.53 -2.52 7.74
N VAL A 72 6.73 -1.73 7.04
CA VAL A 72 5.97 -2.16 5.86
C VAL A 72 6.90 -2.61 4.74
N SER A 73 7.93 -1.82 4.42
CA SER A 73 8.93 -2.17 3.40
C SER A 73 9.68 -3.46 3.74
N ARG A 74 9.98 -3.70 5.03
CA ARG A 74 10.59 -4.96 5.48
C ARG A 74 9.68 -6.16 5.22
N THR A 75 8.39 -6.07 5.55
CA THR A 75 7.42 -7.14 5.26
C THR A 75 7.33 -7.39 3.75
N LEU A 76 7.26 -6.32 2.94
CA LEU A 76 7.25 -6.44 1.49
C LEU A 76 8.51 -7.12 0.97
N MET A 77 9.68 -6.72 1.45
CA MET A 77 10.97 -7.30 1.05
C MET A 77 11.01 -8.80 1.37
N LEU A 78 10.59 -9.20 2.57
CA LEU A 78 10.52 -10.63 2.95
C LEU A 78 9.59 -11.42 2.03
N LEU A 79 8.41 -10.85 1.70
CA LEU A 79 7.47 -11.48 0.77
C LEU A 79 8.07 -11.63 -0.63
N LEU A 80 8.75 -10.61 -1.14
CA LEU A 80 9.43 -10.66 -2.44
C LEU A 80 10.52 -11.74 -2.45
N LEU A 81 11.35 -11.80 -1.41
CA LEU A 81 12.42 -12.80 -1.32
C LEU A 81 11.85 -14.22 -1.26
N GLN A 82 10.84 -14.47 -0.41
CA GLN A 82 10.20 -15.78 -0.31
C GLN A 82 9.52 -16.21 -1.61
N THR A 83 8.98 -15.25 -2.37
CA THR A 83 8.25 -15.54 -3.62
C THR A 83 9.19 -15.77 -4.80
N PHE A 84 10.22 -14.92 -4.95
CA PHE A 84 11.04 -14.87 -6.17
C PHE A 84 12.44 -15.48 -6.03
N VAL A 85 12.99 -15.52 -4.81
CA VAL A 85 14.33 -16.06 -4.53
C VAL A 85 14.28 -16.95 -3.28
N PRO A 86 13.52 -18.06 -3.32
CA PRO A 86 13.42 -18.95 -2.15
C PRO A 86 14.76 -19.60 -1.80
N THR A 87 15.66 -19.72 -2.77
CA THR A 87 17.05 -20.17 -2.59
C THR A 87 17.97 -19.44 -3.57
N GLY A 88 19.24 -19.31 -3.22
CA GLY A 88 20.27 -18.70 -4.07
C GLY A 88 20.69 -17.29 -3.66
N PRO A 89 21.68 -16.71 -4.36
CA PRO A 89 22.21 -15.38 -4.05
C PRO A 89 21.22 -14.28 -4.41
N ILE A 90 21.24 -13.18 -3.64
CA ILE A 90 20.44 -11.97 -3.89
C ILE A 90 21.35 -10.90 -4.47
N LEU A 91 21.02 -10.40 -5.66
CA LEU A 91 21.67 -9.22 -6.24
C LEU A 91 20.89 -7.96 -5.83
N ILE A 92 21.56 -7.03 -5.14
CA ILE A 92 20.97 -5.76 -4.70
C ILE A 92 21.53 -4.65 -5.59
N GLY A 93 20.67 -4.04 -6.41
CA GLY A 93 20.96 -2.80 -7.11
C GLY A 93 20.59 -1.61 -6.24
N GLY A 94 21.52 -0.66 -6.06
CA GLY A 94 21.25 0.64 -5.44
C GLY A 94 21.14 1.72 -6.50
N ASP A 95 20.12 2.56 -6.41
CA ASP A 95 19.96 3.76 -7.22
C ASP A 95 19.45 4.90 -6.32
N ASP A 96 19.97 6.10 -6.51
CA ASP A 96 19.57 7.27 -5.74
C ASP A 96 18.52 8.06 -6.52
N THR A 97 17.35 8.26 -5.93
CA THR A 97 16.33 9.16 -6.48
C THR A 97 16.34 10.48 -5.72
N ILE A 98 16.72 11.56 -6.40
CA ILE A 98 16.65 12.92 -5.83
C ILE A 98 15.20 13.43 -5.95
N GLU A 99 14.59 13.77 -4.81
CA GLU A 99 13.31 14.46 -4.79
C GLU A 99 13.50 15.87 -5.37
N ARG A 100 12.90 16.14 -6.54
CA ARG A 100 12.94 17.47 -7.15
C ARG A 100 11.91 18.36 -6.45
N ARG A 101 12.36 19.13 -5.46
CA ARG A 101 11.56 20.16 -4.77
C ARG A 101 11.59 21.49 -5.50
#